data_AF-A0A8T5IK71-F1
#
_entry.id   AF-A0A8T5IK71-F1
#
_cell.length_a   1.000
_cell.length_b   1.000
_cell.length_c   1.000
_cell.angle_alpha   90.00
_cell.angle_beta   90.00
_cell.angle_gamma   90.00
#
_symmetry.space_group_name_H-M   'P 1'
#
loop_
_entity.id
_entity.type
_entity.pdbx_description
1 polymer ?
#
loop_
_entity_poly.entity_id
_entity_poly.type
_entity_poly.pdbx_seq_one_letter_code
_entity_poly.pdbx_strand_id
1 'polypeptide(L)'
;MDIGFLVIIVTFLIYYFSLVIIERKLVSEPKDIIDKFFSVTLTYAGISLIYFSITGQPFLTDSESSYNVYIFIIGFVAVLWAIPHLLKEFKTFRSFFKIKKK
;
A
#
# COMPACT_ATOMS: atom_id res chain seq x y z
N MET A 1 -4.18 13.97 -18.28
CA MET A 1 -3.68 13.34 -17.03
C MET A 1 -4.79 13.45 -16.02
N ASP A 2 -5.24 12.33 -15.45
CA ASP A 2 -6.20 12.38 -14.34
C ASP A 2 -5.60 13.18 -13.19
N ILE A 3 -6.40 14.04 -12.57
CA ILE A 3 -5.95 14.92 -11.49
C ILE A 3 -5.40 14.10 -10.32
N GLY A 4 -5.89 12.87 -10.11
CA GLY A 4 -5.36 11.95 -9.10
C GLY A 4 -3.86 11.64 -9.26
N PHE A 5 -3.37 11.45 -10.49
CA PHE A 5 -1.93 11.25 -10.71
C PHE A 5 -1.12 12.49 -10.32
N LEU A 6 -1.65 13.67 -10.61
CA LEU A 6 -1.01 14.94 -10.28
C LEU A 6 -0.92 15.11 -8.76
N VAL A 7 -1.99 14.74 -8.03
CA VAL A 7 -2.02 14.74 -6.57
C VAL A 7 -0.98 13.78 -5.98
N ILE A 8 -0.86 12.55 -6.51
CA ILE A 8 0.15 11.58 -6.06
C ILE A 8 1.57 12.14 -6.27
N ILE A 9 1.85 12.67 -7.46
CA ILE A 9 3.17 13.22 -7.80
C ILE A 9 3.52 14.40 -6.90
N VAL A 10 2.60 15.35 -6.72
CA VAL A 10 2.83 16.53 -5.87
C VAL A 10 3.00 16.13 -4.41
N THR A 11 2.18 15.23 -3.90
CA THR A 11 2.29 14.72 -2.52
C THR A 11 3.63 14.03 -2.31
N PHE A 12 4.06 13.20 -3.26
CA PHE A 12 5.36 12.56 -3.20
C PHE A 12 6.52 13.55 -3.24
N LEU A 13 6.47 14.57 -4.11
CA LEU A 13 7.48 15.61 -4.17
C LEU A 13 7.55 16.39 -2.86
N ILE A 14 6.42 16.82 -2.29
CA ILE A 14 6.37 17.51 -1.00
C ILE A 14 6.99 16.64 0.10
N TYR A 15 6.63 15.36 0.14
CA TYR A 15 7.20 14.42 1.10
C TYR A 15 8.72 14.26 0.91
N TYR A 16 9.17 14.10 -0.33
CA TYR A 16 10.59 13.95 -0.68
C TYR A 16 11.41 15.20 -0.30
N PHE A 17 10.94 16.39 -0.66
CA PHE A 17 11.61 17.64 -0.29
C PHE A 17 11.60 17.87 1.22
N SER A 18 10.52 17.52 1.93
CA SER A 18 10.45 17.61 3.39
C SER A 18 11.53 16.74 4.05
N LEU A 19 11.71 15.51 3.56
CA LEU A 19 12.79 14.62 4.01
C LEU A 19 14.17 15.21 3.75
N VAL A 20 14.40 15.76 2.56
CA VAL A 20 15.69 16.40 2.21
C VAL A 20 15.98 17.59 3.13
N ILE A 21 14.97 18.39 3.50
CA ILE A 21 15.14 19.55 4.39
C ILE A 21 15.38 19.11 5.84
N ILE A 22 14.60 18.16 6.35
CA ILE A 22 14.62 17.75 7.76
C ILE A 22 15.83 16.86 8.05
N GLU A 23 16.04 15.81 7.26
CA GLU A 23 17.12 14.84 7.53
C GLU A 23 18.46 15.27 6.91
N ARG A 24 18.46 16.32 6.06
CA ARG A 24 19.62 16.75 5.26
C ARG A 24 20.32 15.61 4.51
N LYS A 25 19.62 14.49 4.32
CA LYS A 25 20.08 13.32 3.61
C LYS A 25 19.30 13.23 2.32
N LEU A 26 20.02 13.37 1.21
CA LEU A 26 19.53 12.89 -0.07
C LEU A 26 19.37 11.38 0.05
N VAL A 27 18.16 10.90 -0.20
CA VAL A 27 17.92 9.46 -0.32
C VAL A 27 18.82 8.96 -1.44
N SER A 28 19.90 8.30 -1.06
CA SER A 28 21.00 7.96 -1.96
C SER A 28 20.75 6.62 -2.66
N GLU A 29 19.96 5.75 -2.02
CA GLU A 29 19.60 4.45 -2.55
C GLU A 29 18.27 4.53 -3.33
N PRO A 30 18.24 4.14 -4.62
CA PRO A 30 17.03 4.15 -5.43
C PRO A 30 15.88 3.34 -4.82
N LYS A 31 16.22 2.28 -4.08
CA LYS A 31 15.25 1.41 -3.40
C LYS A 31 14.39 2.17 -2.39
N ASP A 32 15.01 3.01 -1.56
CA ASP A 32 14.31 3.80 -0.55
C ASP A 32 13.34 4.80 -1.18
N ILE A 33 13.70 5.35 -2.34
CA ILE A 33 12.83 6.26 -3.10
C ILE A 33 11.59 5.51 -3.59
N ILE A 34 11.78 4.30 -4.13
CA ILE A 34 10.69 3.44 -4.61
C ILE A 34 9.78 3.03 -3.46
N ASP A 35 10.34 2.60 -2.33
CA ASP A 35 9.57 2.21 -1.14
C ASP A 35 8.72 3.38 -0.60
N LYS A 36 9.30 4.57 -0.55
CA LYS A 36 8.61 5.81 -0.16
C LYS A 36 7.50 6.18 -1.15
N PHE A 37 7.78 6.11 -2.45
CA PHE A 37 6.80 6.38 -3.50
C PHE A 37 5.62 5.41 -3.45
N PHE A 38 5.92 4.12 -3.28
CA PHE A 38 4.93 3.07 -3.16
C PHE A 38 4.06 3.27 -1.92
N SER A 39 4.65 3.68 -0.80
CA SER A 39 3.92 4.00 0.45
C SER A 39 2.94 5.16 0.26
N VAL A 40 3.35 6.25 -0.41
CA VAL A 40 2.46 7.39 -0.71
C VAL A 40 1.33 6.96 -1.66
N THR A 41 1.65 6.16 -2.68
CA THR A 41 0.67 5.66 -3.64
C THR A 41 -0.37 4.75 -2.98
N LEU A 42 0.07 3.82 -2.12
CA LEU A 42 -0.81 2.96 -1.32
C LEU A 42 -1.69 3.77 -0.36
N THR A 43 -1.14 4.81 0.26
CA THR A 43 -1.90 5.69 1.15
C THR A 43 -3.00 6.42 0.39
N TYR A 44 -2.68 6.99 -0.77
CA TYR A 44 -3.68 7.62 -1.64
C TYR A 44 -4.75 6.61 -2.07
N ALA A 45 -4.34 5.44 -2.58
CA ALA A 45 -5.27 4.39 -3.00
C ALA A 45 -6.18 3.95 -1.84
N GLY A 46 -5.64 3.79 -0.63
CA GLY A 46 -6.39 3.44 0.57
C GLY A 46 -7.43 4.50 0.95
N ILE A 47 -7.03 5.77 1.00
CA ILE A 47 -7.94 6.89 1.30
C ILE A 47 -9.03 6.99 0.24
N SER A 48 -8.66 6.90 -1.05
CA SER A 48 -9.59 6.94 -2.17
C SER A 48 -10.63 5.82 -2.09
N LEU A 49 -10.21 4.58 -1.79
CA LEU A 49 -11.15 3.46 -1.59
C LEU A 49 -12.08 3.67 -0.39
N ILE A 50 -11.57 4.17 0.74
CA ILE A 50 -12.39 4.46 1.91
C ILE A 50 -13.44 5.53 1.55
N TYR A 51 -13.03 6.60 0.87
CA TYR A 51 -13.96 7.65 0.42
C TYR A 51 -15.05 7.08 -0.49
N PHE A 52 -14.67 6.27 -1.48
CA PHE A 52 -15.62 5.63 -2.40
C PHE A 52 -16.57 4.68 -1.66
N SER A 53 -16.09 3.92 -0.67
CA SER A 53 -16.96 3.02 0.11
C SER A 53 -18.03 3.75 0.92
N ILE A 54 -17.76 5.01 1.33
CA ILE A 54 -18.68 5.82 2.13
C ILE A 54 -19.64 6.61 1.24
N THR A 55 -19.13 7.19 0.16
CA THR A 55 -19.87 8.15 -0.68
C THR A 55 -20.47 7.53 -1.94
N GLY A 56 -19.99 6.37 -2.37
CA GLY A 56 -20.32 5.75 -3.64
C GLY A 56 -19.81 6.52 -4.87
N GLN A 57 -19.02 7.58 -4.65
CA GLN A 57 -18.50 8.44 -5.71
C GLN A 57 -16.97 8.35 -5.75
N PRO A 58 -16.36 8.40 -6.96
CA PRO A 58 -14.92 8.45 -7.06
C PRO A 58 -14.37 9.70 -6.38
N PHE A 59 -13.30 9.52 -5.62
CA PHE A 59 -12.51 10.61 -5.05
C PHE A 59 -11.91 11.47 -6.16
N LEU A 60 -12.09 12.80 -6.05
CA LEU A 60 -11.67 13.78 -7.05
C LEU A 60 -12.24 13.49 -8.45
N THR A 61 -11.41 13.45 -9.48
CA THR A 61 -11.80 13.16 -10.87
C THR A 61 -11.30 11.79 -11.33
N ASP A 62 -11.06 10.87 -10.41
CA ASP A 62 -10.62 9.53 -10.77
C ASP A 62 -11.77 8.76 -11.46
N SER A 63 -11.42 7.89 -12.40
CA SER A 63 -12.39 7.05 -13.11
C SER A 63 -12.70 5.77 -12.31
N GLU A 64 -13.88 5.17 -12.52
CA GLU A 64 -14.19 3.84 -11.96
C GLU A 64 -13.14 2.77 -12.35
N SER A 65 -12.53 2.90 -13.53
CA SER A 65 -11.43 2.02 -13.95
C SER A 65 -10.21 2.13 -13.03
N SER A 66 -9.89 3.34 -12.55
CA SER A 66 -8.79 3.58 -11.60
C SER A 66 -9.04 2.86 -10.27
N TYR A 67 -10.30 2.75 -9.84
CA TYR A 67 -10.67 2.04 -8.62
C TYR A 67 -10.45 0.53 -8.72
N ASN A 68 -10.68 -0.08 -9.89
CA ASN A 68 -10.34 -1.49 -10.11
C ASN A 68 -8.84 -1.76 -9.89
N VAL A 69 -8.00 -0.83 -10.35
CA VAL A 69 -6.54 -0.91 -10.15
C VAL A 69 -6.19 -0.75 -8.67
N TYR A 70 -6.82 0.19 -7.96
CA TYR A 70 -6.59 0.39 -6.51
C TYR A 70 -6.98 -0.84 -5.70
N ILE A 71 -8.15 -1.43 -5.99
CA ILE A 71 -8.63 -2.67 -5.35
C ILE A 71 -7.66 -3.82 -5.63
N PHE A 72 -7.20 -3.96 -6.87
CA PHE A 72 -6.22 -4.99 -7.23
C PHE A 72 -4.91 -4.84 -6.45
N ILE A 73 -4.33 -3.63 -6.40
CA ILE A 73 -3.07 -3.37 -5.70
C ILE A 73 -3.21 -3.67 -4.21
N ILE A 74 -4.26 -3.18 -3.56
CA ILE A 74 -4.50 -3.38 -2.13
C ILE A 74 -4.76 -4.86 -1.82
N GLY A 75 -5.58 -5.53 -2.65
CA GLY A 75 -5.83 -6.97 -2.53
C GLY A 75 -4.55 -7.79 -2.69
N PHE A 76 -3.72 -7.45 -3.67
CA PHE A 76 -2.44 -8.13 -3.91
C PHE A 76 -1.48 -7.96 -2.71
N VAL A 77 -1.33 -6.74 -2.20
CA VAL A 77 -0.49 -6.47 -1.01
C VAL A 77 -1.03 -7.18 0.22
N ALA A 78 -2.36 -7.20 0.43
CA ALA A 78 -2.99 -7.91 1.53
C ALA A 78 -2.73 -9.42 1.47
N VAL A 79 -2.78 -10.03 0.27
CA VAL A 79 -2.44 -11.45 0.06
C VAL A 79 -0.98 -11.72 0.38
N LEU A 80 -0.05 -10.91 -0.14
CA LEU A 80 1.38 -11.06 0.15
C LEU A 80 1.69 -10.96 1.64
N TRP A 81 0.96 -10.11 2.37
CA TRP A 81 1.10 -9.96 3.81
C TRP A 81 0.46 -11.12 4.59
N ALA A 82 -0.71 -11.60 4.17
CA ALA A 82 -1.44 -12.68 4.85
C ALA A 82 -0.79 -14.05 4.70
N ILE A 83 -0.24 -14.39 3.53
CA ILE A 83 0.39 -15.69 3.25
C ILE A 83 1.43 -16.11 4.30
N PRO A 84 2.47 -15.30 4.61
CA PRO A 84 3.48 -15.71 5.59
C PRO A 84 2.90 -15.86 7.01
N HIS A 85 1.86 -15.10 7.36
CA HIS A 85 1.19 -15.22 8.65
C HIS A 85 0.40 -16.52 8.76
N LEU A 86 -0.42 -16.81 7.75
CA LEU A 86 -1.19 -18.06 7.67
C LEU A 86 -0.26 -19.28 7.65
N LEU A 87 0.83 -19.25 6.88
CA LEU A 87 1.80 -20.35 6.85
C LEU A 87 2.49 -20.60 8.20
N LYS A 88 2.73 -19.55 9.01
CA LYS A 88 3.23 -19.70 10.38
C LYS A 88 2.20 -20.38 11.27
N GLU A 89 0.93 -19.95 11.21
CA GLU A 89 -0.16 -20.57 11.96
C GLU A 89 -0.37 -22.04 11.58
N PHE A 90 -0.33 -22.39 10.29
CA PHE A 90 -0.43 -23.78 9.83
C PHE A 90 0.75 -24.65 10.31
N LYS A 91 1.98 -24.11 10.36
CA LYS A 91 3.13 -24.83 10.94
C LYS A 91 2.94 -25.09 12.42
N THR A 92 2.47 -24.08 13.17
CA THR A 92 2.14 -24.19 14.59
C THR A 92 1.05 -25.24 14.81
N PHE A 93 -0.04 -25.18 14.05
CA PHE A 93 -1.15 -26.14 14.11
C PHE A 93 -0.68 -27.58 13.83
N ARG A 94 0.15 -27.78 12.79
CA ARG A 94 0.71 -29.09 12.46
C ARG A 94 1.63 -29.64 13.56
N SER A 95 2.32 -28.77 14.30
CA SER A 95 3.13 -29.16 15.46
C SER A 95 2.27 -29.58 16.66
N PHE A 96 1.19 -28.85 16.94
CA PHE A 96 0.27 -29.17 18.04
C PHE A 96 -0.46 -30.50 17.83
N PHE A 97 -0.88 -30.82 16.60
CA PHE A 97 -1.57 -32.08 16.29
C PHE A 97 -0.65 -33.30 16.18
N LYS A 98 0.68 -33.13 16.16
CA LYS A 98 1.65 -34.23 16.15
C LYS A 98 1.91 -34.84 17.53
N ILE A 99 1.30 -34.33 18.61
CA ILE A 99 1.62 -34.75 20.01
C ILE A 99 0.74 -35.90 20.55
N LYS A 100 -0.24 -36.44 19.80
CA LYS A 100 -0.97 -37.65 20.24
C LYS A 100 -0.69 -38.87 19.35
N LYS A 101 0.50 -39.44 19.54
CA LYS A 101 0.74 -40.88 19.37
C LYS A 101 1.63 -41.36 20.51
N LYS A 102 1.02 -41.65 21.65
CA LYS A 102 1.55 -42.52 22.68
C LYS A 102 0.42 -43.41 23.17
#